data_AF-A0AAD1M5B8-F1
#
_entry.id   AF-A0AAD1M5B8-F1
#
_cell.length_a   1.000
_cell.length_b   1.000
_cell.length_c   1.000
_cell.angle_alpha   90.00
_cell.angle_beta   90.00
_cell.angle_gamma   90.00
#
_symmetry.space_group_name_H-M   'P 1'
#
loop_
_entity.id
_entity.type
_entity.pdbx_description
1 polymer ?
#
loop_
_entity_poly.entity_id
_entity_poly.type
_entity_poly.pdbx_seq_one_letter_code
_entity_poly.pdbx_strand_id
1 'polypeptide(L)'
;MPWCTPDSLTVNTGPYGAPGDSSQIHFDVILTNIAEQACALQGYPGVDLVGPDDPMWGPVYSLPRQSGDPQPLTIAPGASASSRLTFLPAPDGWVPTFIVVTPPDATTSLEVPWIPGGVGVLRQDGATSPGTYIGPLEPTG
;
A
#
# COMPACT_ATOMS: atom_id res chain seq x y z
N MET A 1 -21.11 9.66 -8.78
CA MET A 1 -19.87 10.15 -8.16
C MET A 1 -18.74 9.86 -9.13
N PRO A 2 -17.83 10.80 -9.44
CA PRO A 2 -16.62 10.47 -10.19
C PRO A 2 -15.68 9.59 -9.36
N TRP A 3 -14.86 8.77 -10.03
CA TRP A 3 -13.73 8.07 -9.39
C TRP A 3 -12.63 9.07 -9.03
N CYS A 4 -11.91 8.82 -7.96
CA CYS A 4 -10.74 9.62 -7.63
C CYS A 4 -9.65 9.39 -8.68
N THR A 5 -9.14 10.47 -9.27
CA THR A 5 -7.98 10.43 -10.16
C THR A 5 -6.69 10.57 -9.33
N PRO A 6 -5.53 10.10 -9.82
CA PRO A 6 -4.29 10.23 -9.06
C PRO A 6 -3.89 11.68 -8.81
N ASP A 7 -4.18 12.58 -9.75
CA ASP A 7 -3.94 14.02 -9.58
C ASP A 7 -4.82 14.66 -8.49
N SER A 8 -5.92 14.00 -8.11
CA SER A 8 -6.79 14.39 -7.00
C SER A 8 -6.40 13.78 -5.67
N LEU A 9 -5.35 12.94 -5.64
CA LEU A 9 -4.93 12.19 -4.46
C LEU A 9 -3.48 12.49 -4.09
N THR A 10 -3.22 12.48 -2.79
CA THR A 10 -1.85 12.30 -2.26
C THR A 10 -1.76 10.99 -1.53
N VAL A 11 -0.57 10.40 -1.51
CA VAL A 11 -0.27 9.18 -0.76
C VAL A 11 0.66 9.48 0.41
N ASN A 12 0.40 8.87 1.56
CA ASN A 12 1.27 8.87 2.73
C ASN A 12 1.22 7.50 3.40
N THR A 13 2.14 7.25 4.34
CA THR A 13 2.09 6.08 5.22
C THR A 13 1.74 6.50 6.65
N GLY A 14 0.88 5.73 7.31
CA GLY A 14 0.60 5.87 8.73
C GLY A 14 1.77 5.38 9.60
N PRO A 15 1.66 5.54 10.94
CA PRO A 15 2.61 4.95 11.87
C PRO A 15 2.73 3.44 11.65
N TYR A 16 3.96 2.95 11.65
CA TYR A 16 4.24 1.52 11.54
C TYR A 16 4.42 0.92 12.94
N GLY A 17 3.93 -0.30 13.13
CA GLY A 17 4.26 -1.07 14.34
C GLY A 17 5.78 -1.24 14.46
N ALA A 18 6.33 -1.00 15.65
CA ALA A 18 7.74 -1.29 15.90
C ALA A 18 7.98 -2.81 15.75
N PRO A 19 9.10 -3.25 15.15
CA PRO A 19 9.48 -4.66 15.14
C PRO A 19 9.69 -5.12 16.59
N GLY A 20 8.69 -5.82 17.11
CA GLY A 20 8.67 -6.35 18.47
C GLY A 20 7.56 -7.38 18.55
N ASP A 21 7.96 -8.66 18.57
CA ASP A 21 7.15 -9.84 18.85
C ASP A 21 6.11 -10.30 17.80
N SER A 22 5.88 -9.55 16.72
CA SER A 22 4.98 -9.99 15.63
C SER A 22 5.73 -10.61 14.45
N SER A 23 5.25 -11.76 13.96
CA SER A 23 5.76 -12.39 12.73
C SER A 23 5.51 -11.53 11.48
N GLN A 24 4.60 -10.56 11.56
CA GLN A 24 4.25 -9.60 10.52
C GLN A 24 4.21 -8.18 11.09
N ILE A 25 4.67 -7.20 10.31
CA ILE A 25 4.50 -5.78 10.60
C ILE A 25 3.40 -5.24 9.71
N HIS A 26 2.64 -4.27 10.22
CA HIS A 26 1.61 -3.58 9.45
C HIS A 26 1.69 -2.07 9.64
N PHE A 27 1.30 -1.36 8.59
CA PHE A 27 1.07 0.08 8.58
C PHE A 27 0.03 0.40 7.50
N ASP A 28 -0.56 1.59 7.58
CA ASP A 28 -1.57 2.00 6.62
C ASP A 28 -0.96 2.81 5.48
N VAL A 29 -1.34 2.49 4.24
CA VAL A 29 -1.17 3.35 3.07
C VAL A 29 -2.40 4.24 3.00
N ILE A 30 -2.20 5.56 3.08
CA ILE A 30 -3.26 6.55 3.21
C ILE A 30 -3.36 7.35 1.91
N LEU A 31 -4.54 7.32 1.28
CA LEU A 31 -4.90 8.14 0.13
C LEU A 31 -5.80 9.28 0.59
N THR A 32 -5.36 10.52 0.39
CA THR A 32 -6.11 11.73 0.79
C THR A 32 -6.61 12.45 -0.45
N ASN A 33 -7.91 12.79 -0.48
CA ASN A 33 -8.47 13.62 -1.55
C ASN A 33 -8.07 15.07 -1.37
N ILE A 34 -7.24 15.59 -2.27
CA ILE A 34 -6.78 16.99 -2.28
C ILE A 34 -7.55 17.86 -3.28
N ALA A 35 -8.50 17.29 -4.03
CA ALA A 35 -9.37 18.05 -4.91
C ALA A 35 -10.50 18.73 -4.13
N GLU A 36 -11.10 19.75 -4.75
CA GLU A 36 -12.24 20.50 -4.18
C GLU A 36 -13.58 19.75 -4.25
N GLN A 37 -13.60 18.56 -4.86
CA GLN A 37 -14.81 17.76 -5.07
C GLN A 37 -14.67 16.37 -4.47
N ALA A 38 -15.80 15.82 -4.00
CA ALA A 38 -15.84 14.44 -3.52
C ALA A 38 -15.68 13.45 -4.69
N CYS A 39 -14.98 12.35 -4.43
CA CYS A 39 -14.74 11.28 -5.39
C CYS A 39 -14.90 9.91 -4.73
N ALA A 40 -15.00 8.85 -5.54
CA ALA A 40 -15.15 7.49 -5.07
C ALA A 40 -13.86 6.67 -5.19
N LEU A 41 -13.68 5.74 -4.25
CA LEU A 41 -12.67 4.67 -4.30
C LEU A 41 -13.37 3.34 -3.98
N GLN A 42 -12.87 2.22 -4.49
CA GLN A 42 -13.42 0.90 -4.19
C GLN A 42 -12.35 -0.19 -4.25
N GLY A 43 -12.55 -1.29 -3.55
CA GLY A 43 -11.63 -2.42 -3.70
C GLY A 43 -10.31 -2.22 -2.96
N TYR A 44 -9.21 -2.38 -3.69
CA TYR A 44 -7.84 -2.42 -3.19
C TYR A 44 -6.97 -1.52 -4.08
N PRO A 45 -6.02 -0.76 -3.51
CA PRO A 45 -4.99 -0.17 -4.34
C PRO A 45 -4.08 -1.28 -4.91
N GLY A 46 -3.54 -1.06 -6.10
CA GLY A 46 -2.32 -1.75 -6.51
C GLY A 46 -1.17 -1.21 -5.67
N VAL A 47 -0.36 -2.10 -5.11
CA VAL A 47 0.81 -1.71 -4.32
C VAL A 47 2.00 -2.51 -4.80
N ASP A 48 3.02 -1.79 -5.25
CA ASP A 48 4.30 -2.33 -5.64
C ASP A 48 5.37 -1.79 -4.69
N LEU A 49 6.12 -2.69 -4.06
CA LEU A 49 7.34 -2.32 -3.36
C LEU A 49 8.47 -2.27 -4.39
N VAL A 50 9.20 -1.16 -4.44
CA VAL A 50 10.28 -0.94 -5.42
C VAL A 50 11.59 -0.71 -4.69
N GLY A 51 12.63 -1.43 -5.10
CA GLY A 51 13.94 -1.42 -4.44
C GLY A 51 15.06 -1.88 -5.37
N PRO A 52 16.20 -2.31 -4.83
CA PRO A 52 17.33 -2.79 -5.64
C PRO A 52 16.94 -4.02 -6.45
N ASP A 53 17.66 -4.27 -7.54
CA ASP A 53 17.41 -5.43 -8.39
C ASP A 53 17.67 -6.74 -7.62
N ASP A 54 16.62 -7.53 -7.38
CA ASP A 54 16.74 -8.87 -6.81
C ASP A 54 17.13 -9.86 -7.90
N PRO A 55 18.18 -10.69 -7.72
CA PRO A 55 18.64 -11.60 -8.77
C PRO A 55 17.60 -12.60 -9.27
N MET A 56 16.58 -12.92 -8.48
CA MET A 56 15.54 -13.89 -8.82
C MET A 56 14.25 -13.21 -9.29
N TRP A 57 13.88 -12.09 -8.65
CA TRP A 57 12.55 -11.49 -8.79
C TRP A 57 12.54 -10.07 -9.38
N GLY A 58 13.70 -9.51 -9.68
CA GLY A 58 13.82 -8.16 -10.21
C GLY A 58 13.62 -7.06 -9.15
N PRO A 59 13.43 -5.79 -9.55
CA PRO A 59 13.40 -4.66 -8.62
C PRO A 59 12.03 -4.38 -8.00
N VAL A 60 10.98 -5.10 -8.41
CA VAL A 60 9.59 -4.82 -8.04
C VAL A 60 8.97 -6.03 -7.38
N TYR A 61 8.35 -5.83 -6.22
CA TYR A 61 7.50 -6.82 -5.54
C TYR A 61 6.05 -6.33 -5.47
N SER A 62 5.20 -6.86 -6.35
CA SER A 62 3.77 -6.55 -6.38
C SER A 62 3.02 -7.29 -5.28
N LEU A 63 2.31 -6.54 -4.44
CA LEU A 63 1.64 -7.13 -3.28
C LEU A 63 0.31 -7.79 -3.67
N PRO A 64 0.09 -9.04 -3.26
CA PRO A 64 -1.20 -9.70 -3.42
C PRO A 64 -2.24 -9.04 -2.51
N ARG A 65 -3.50 -9.10 -2.93
CA ARG A 65 -4.63 -8.58 -2.18
C ARG A 65 -5.05 -9.60 -1.12
N GLN A 66 -5.29 -9.13 0.10
CA GLN A 66 -5.98 -9.93 1.11
C GLN A 66 -7.38 -10.32 0.59
N SER A 67 -7.88 -11.49 0.96
CA SER A 67 -9.29 -11.81 0.74
C SER A 67 -10.18 -10.92 1.61
N GLY A 68 -11.24 -10.38 1.03
CA GLY A 68 -12.20 -9.52 1.72
C GLY A 68 -13.32 -9.06 0.80
N ASP A 69 -14.33 -8.40 1.37
CA ASP A 69 -15.50 -7.87 0.65
C ASP A 69 -15.51 -6.32 0.70
N PRO A 70 -14.66 -5.67 -0.13
CA PRO A 70 -14.45 -4.23 -0.06
C PRO A 70 -15.72 -3.46 -0.48
N GLN A 71 -16.06 -2.45 0.31
CA GLN A 71 -17.21 -1.58 0.02
C GLN A 71 -16.75 -0.31 -0.72
N PRO A 72 -17.56 0.23 -1.65
CA PRO A 72 -17.29 1.53 -2.24
C PRO A 72 -17.27 2.64 -1.18
N LEU A 73 -16.27 3.52 -1.29
CA LEU A 73 -16.05 4.65 -0.40
C LEU A 73 -16.28 5.95 -1.14
N THR A 74 -16.87 6.92 -0.45
CA THR A 74 -16.93 8.32 -0.89
C THR A 74 -15.95 9.14 -0.06
N ILE A 75 -14.99 9.77 -0.73
CA ILE A 75 -13.94 10.57 -0.09
C ILE A 75 -14.23 12.04 -0.36
N ALA A 76 -14.67 12.76 0.68
CA ALA A 76 -14.86 14.20 0.64
C ALA A 76 -13.51 14.95 0.46
N PRO A 77 -13.51 16.21 -0.01
CA PRO A 77 -12.31 17.05 0.00
C PRO A 77 -11.63 17.06 1.38
N GLY A 78 -10.33 16.78 1.41
CA GLY A 78 -9.52 16.67 2.63
C GLY A 78 -9.70 15.38 3.43
N ALA A 79 -10.68 14.52 3.09
CA ALA A 79 -10.86 13.22 3.73
C ALA A 79 -9.89 12.18 3.14
N SER A 80 -9.71 11.08 3.87
CA SER A 80 -8.80 10.01 3.47
C SER A 80 -9.44 8.63 3.52
N ALA A 81 -8.85 7.71 2.74
CA ALA A 81 -9.04 6.27 2.89
C ALA A 81 -7.67 5.64 3.18
N SER A 82 -7.68 4.59 3.99
CA SER A 82 -6.49 3.80 4.32
C SER A 82 -6.63 2.39 3.78
N SER A 83 -5.52 1.80 3.39
CA SER A 83 -5.41 0.37 3.13
C SER A 83 -4.23 -0.18 3.92
N ARG A 84 -4.48 -1.24 4.72
CA ARG A 84 -3.47 -1.84 5.57
C ARG A 84 -2.50 -2.67 4.75
N LEU A 85 -1.24 -2.27 4.72
CA LEU A 85 -0.13 -3.06 4.20
C LEU A 85 0.43 -3.92 5.32
N THR A 86 0.47 -5.23 5.11
CA THR A 86 1.09 -6.19 6.01
C THR A 86 2.31 -6.78 5.33
N PHE A 87 3.43 -6.91 6.02
CA PHE A 87 4.64 -7.52 5.47
C PHE A 87 5.39 -8.39 6.50
N LEU A 88 6.14 -9.37 5.99
CA LEU A 88 7.07 -10.17 6.78
C LEU A 88 8.42 -9.45 6.89
N PRO A 89 8.84 -8.99 8.09
CA PRO A 89 10.16 -8.42 8.26
C PRO A 89 11.24 -9.50 8.14
N ALA A 90 12.37 -9.15 7.52
CA ALA A 90 13.56 -9.98 7.44
C ALA A 90 14.80 -9.09 7.69
N PRO A 91 15.59 -9.31 8.76
CA PRO A 91 16.76 -8.50 9.07
C PRO A 91 17.77 -8.40 7.92
N ASP A 92 18.01 -9.52 7.21
CA ASP A 92 18.88 -9.60 6.03
C ASP A 92 18.06 -9.65 4.72
N GLY A 93 16.82 -9.14 4.77
CA GLY A 93 15.88 -9.18 3.66
C GLY A 93 16.13 -8.11 2.59
N TRP A 94 15.32 -8.18 1.54
CA TRP A 94 15.31 -7.19 0.48
C TRP A 94 14.68 -5.88 0.99
N VAL A 95 15.37 -4.76 0.86
CA VAL A 95 14.92 -3.47 1.41
C VAL A 95 14.32 -2.60 0.29
N PRO A 96 13.01 -2.34 0.29
CA PRO A 96 12.40 -1.39 -0.62
C PRO A 96 12.90 0.03 -0.38
N THR A 97 12.96 0.82 -1.44
CA THR A 97 13.20 2.27 -1.40
C THR A 97 11.91 3.08 -1.46
N PHE A 98 10.92 2.60 -2.22
CA PHE A 98 9.65 3.30 -2.43
C PHE A 98 8.48 2.31 -2.45
N ILE A 99 7.30 2.84 -2.16
CA ILE A 99 6.02 2.19 -2.36
C ILE A 99 5.34 2.93 -3.51
N VAL A 100 5.04 2.21 -4.59
CA VAL A 100 4.25 2.72 -5.71
C VAL A 100 2.81 2.26 -5.49
N VAL A 101 1.89 3.22 -5.46
CA VAL A 101 0.48 3.00 -5.15
C VAL A 101 -0.37 3.41 -6.34
N THR A 102 -1.11 2.46 -6.91
CA THR A 102 -2.00 2.68 -8.04
C THR A 102 -3.45 2.61 -7.55
N PRO A 103 -4.20 3.74 -7.56
CA PRO A 103 -5.61 3.71 -7.18
C PRO A 103 -6.41 2.72 -8.06
N PRO A 104 -7.43 2.05 -7.52
CA PRO A 104 -8.15 0.95 -8.19
C PRO A 104 -8.70 1.27 -9.58
N ASP A 105 -9.14 2.51 -9.79
CA ASP A 105 -9.79 2.97 -11.02
C ASP A 105 -8.90 3.96 -11.82
N ALA A 106 -7.58 3.98 -11.54
CA ALA A 106 -6.64 4.89 -12.15
C ALA A 106 -5.52 4.18 -12.94
N THR A 107 -4.95 4.89 -13.91
CA THR A 107 -3.82 4.40 -14.74
C THR A 107 -2.48 5.00 -14.36
N THR A 108 -2.45 6.01 -13.47
CA THR A 108 -1.23 6.60 -12.94
C THR A 108 -1.06 6.25 -11.47
N SER A 109 0.21 6.18 -11.05
CA SER A 109 0.59 5.77 -9.70
C SER A 109 1.15 6.95 -8.91
N LEU A 110 1.06 6.83 -7.59
CA LEU A 110 1.62 7.74 -6.62
C LEU A 110 2.80 7.04 -5.93
N GLU A 111 3.80 7.81 -5.49
CA GLU A 111 4.99 7.26 -4.83
C GLU A 111 5.14 7.83 -3.42
N VAL A 112 5.49 6.97 -2.47
CA VAL A 112 5.90 7.36 -1.12
C VAL A 112 7.17 6.60 -0.75
N PRO A 113 8.13 7.21 -0.02
CA PRO A 113 9.29 6.48 0.48
C PRO A 113 8.90 5.25 1.29
N TRP A 114 9.74 4.22 1.25
CA TRP A 114 9.62 3.10 2.19
C TRP A 114 9.76 3.59 3.64
N ILE A 115 9.25 2.79 4.58
CA ILE A 115 9.24 3.16 5.99
C ILE A 115 10.66 3.40 6.53
N PRO A 116 10.84 4.38 7.44
CA PRO A 116 12.14 4.66 8.05
C PRO A 116 12.76 3.43 8.74
N GLY A 117 14.09 3.38 8.76
CA GLY A 117 14.85 2.30 9.40
C GLY A 117 15.29 1.18 8.45
N GLY A 118 14.93 1.25 7.16
CA GLY A 118 15.44 0.32 6.14
C GLY A 118 15.03 -1.13 6.43
N VAL A 119 13.80 -1.32 6.91
CA VAL A 119 13.31 -2.65 7.31
C VAL A 119 13.23 -3.54 6.08
N GLY A 120 14.00 -4.62 6.08
CA GLY A 120 13.99 -5.63 5.04
C GLY A 120 12.70 -6.43 5.03
N VAL A 121 12.27 -6.82 3.83
CA VAL A 121 11.07 -7.60 3.57
C VAL A 121 11.48 -8.98 3.08
N LEU A 122 10.84 -10.02 3.61
CA LEU A 122 10.93 -11.34 3.03
C LEU A 122 10.09 -11.40 1.75
N ARG A 123 10.75 -11.54 0.60
CA ARG A 123 10.08 -11.67 -0.70
C ARG A 123 9.43 -13.05 -0.86
N GLN A 124 8.16 -13.03 -1.23
CA GLN A 124 7.33 -14.22 -1.39
C GLN A 124 6.51 -14.17 -2.69
N ASP A 125 7.12 -13.65 -3.76
CA ASP A 125 6.50 -13.40 -5.07
C ASP A 125 5.78 -14.62 -5.67
N GLY A 126 6.29 -15.84 -5.40
CA GLY A 126 5.69 -17.10 -5.85
C GLY A 126 4.84 -17.85 -4.81
N ALA A 127 4.55 -17.27 -3.65
CA ALA A 127 3.86 -17.99 -2.57
C ALA A 127 2.35 -18.08 -2.80
N THR A 128 1.77 -19.25 -2.49
CA THR A 128 0.31 -19.48 -2.51
C THR A 128 -0.39 -19.01 -1.23
N SER A 129 0.37 -18.72 -0.17
CA SER A 129 -0.11 -18.17 1.11
C SER A 129 0.90 -17.14 1.62
N PRO A 130 0.93 -15.95 0.99
CA PRO A 130 1.93 -14.92 1.29
C PRO A 130 1.64 -14.24 2.62
N GLY A 131 2.70 -13.93 3.37
CA GLY A 131 2.66 -13.10 4.57
C GLY A 131 2.88 -11.62 4.33
N THR A 132 3.08 -11.21 3.06
CA THR A 132 3.13 -9.82 2.63
C THR A 132 1.97 -9.57 1.66
N TYR A 133 1.08 -8.64 1.99
CA TYR A 133 -0.16 -8.36 1.24
C TYR A 133 -0.74 -6.97 1.54
N ILE A 134 -1.72 -6.57 0.74
CA ILE A 134 -2.46 -5.31 0.91
C ILE A 134 -3.95 -5.58 1.21
N GLY A 135 -4.49 -4.91 2.23
CA GLY A 135 -5.90 -4.96 2.61
C GLY A 135 -6.81 -4.09 1.73
N PRO A 136 -8.14 -4.18 1.90
CA PRO A 136 -9.07 -3.31 1.17
C PRO A 136 -8.90 -1.84 1.59
N LEU A 137 -9.44 -0.93 0.78
CA LEU A 137 -9.61 0.47 1.18
C LEU A 137 -10.73 0.57 2.21
N GLU A 138 -10.46 1.29 3.30
CA GLU A 138 -11.40 1.57 4.38
C GLU A 138 -11.36 3.09 4.71
N PRO A 139 -12.44 3.68 5.24
CA PRO A 139 -12.41 5.06 5.73
C PRO A 139 -11.37 5.21 6.84
N THR A 140 -10.56 6.26 6.80
CA THR A 140 -9.78 6.64 7.99
C THR A 140 -10.74 7.15 9.06
N GLY A 141 -10.78 6.49 10.21
CA GLY A 141 -11.64 6.84 11.36
C GLY A 141 -11.30 8.17 12.02
#